data_AF-A0A8E4EZT8-F1
#
_entry.id   AF-A0A8E4EZT8-F1
#
_cell.length_a   1.000
_cell.length_b   1.000
_cell.length_c   1.000
_cell.angle_alpha   90.00
_cell.angle_beta   90.00
_cell.angle_gamma   90.00
#
_symmetry.space_group_name_H-M   'P 1'
#
loop_
_entity.id
_entity.type
_entity.pdbx_description
1 polymer ?
#
loop_
_entity_poly.entity_id
_entity_poly.type
_entity_poly.pdbx_seq_one_letter_code
_entity_poly.pdbx_strand_id
1 'polypeptide(L)'
;MIAIEPKALQEAADAHLVRGAEIRAAEDGEGLVVIVDLGEDRRVVGLARNRGVRYFQSFDGAAALLLERGISKFAANTVGWTPRTQPKWMKHRGHNCEGLIAAASI
;
A
#
# COMPACT_ATOMS: atom_id res chain seq x y z
N MET A 1 13.78 -4.89 -4.79
CA MET A 1 12.56 -5.58 -5.28
C MET A 1 12.34 -5.18 -6.74
N ILE A 2 11.98 -6.11 -7.63
CA ILE A 2 11.79 -5.80 -9.05
C ILE A 2 10.37 -5.25 -9.28
N ALA A 3 10.24 -4.21 -10.10
CA ALA A 3 8.94 -3.63 -10.43
C ALA A 3 8.19 -4.49 -11.46
N ILE A 4 6.88 -4.64 -11.30
CA ILE A 4 5.96 -5.16 -12.31
C ILE A 4 5.22 -3.99 -12.97
N GLU A 5 5.22 -3.94 -14.30
CA GLU A 5 4.50 -2.89 -15.02
C GLU A 5 2.98 -3.05 -14.89
N PRO A 6 2.19 -1.96 -14.95
CA PRO A 6 0.73 -2.02 -14.81
C PRO A 6 0.04 -2.98 -15.80
N LYS A 7 0.56 -3.10 -17.03
CA LYS A 7 0.00 -4.02 -18.04
C LYS A 7 0.30 -5.47 -17.68
N ALA A 8 1.55 -5.78 -17.33
CA ALA A 8 1.94 -7.12 -16.89
C ALA A 8 1.21 -7.55 -15.62
N LEU A 9 0.92 -6.60 -14.70
CA LEU A 9 0.08 -6.86 -13.54
C LEU A 9 -1.35 -7.24 -13.93
N GLN A 10 -1.96 -6.52 -14.89
CA GLN A 10 -3.29 -6.87 -15.39
C GLN A 10 -3.29 -8.27 -16.00
N GLU A 11 -2.32 -8.58 -16.87
CA GLU A 11 -2.18 -9.91 -17.49
C GLU A 11 -2.03 -11.02 -16.45
N ALA A 12 -1.24 -10.78 -15.39
CA ALA A 12 -1.09 -11.73 -14.28
C ALA A 12 -2.38 -11.90 -13.47
N ALA A 13 -3.15 -10.84 -13.27
CA ALA A 13 -4.44 -10.90 -12.58
C ALA A 13 -5.47 -11.68 -13.40
N ASP A 14 -5.58 -11.40 -14.71
CA ASP A 14 -6.49 -12.10 -15.63
C ASP A 14 -6.15 -13.60 -15.73
N ALA A 15 -4.85 -13.93 -15.69
CA ALA A 15 -4.35 -15.29 -15.65
C ALA A 15 -4.42 -15.96 -14.27
N HIS A 16 -4.99 -15.29 -13.26
CA HIS A 16 -5.10 -15.79 -11.87
C HIS A 16 -3.76 -16.17 -11.22
N LEU A 17 -2.67 -15.50 -11.62
CA LEU A 17 -1.32 -15.74 -11.10
C LEU A 17 -1.03 -14.98 -9.80
N VAL A 18 -1.82 -13.96 -9.47
CA VAL A 18 -1.68 -13.18 -8.24
C VAL A 18 -2.20 -14.01 -7.06
N ARG A 19 -1.29 -14.48 -6.20
CA ARG A 19 -1.60 -15.26 -5.00
C ARG A 19 -1.92 -14.40 -3.78
N GLY A 20 -1.43 -13.16 -3.78
CA GLY A 20 -1.67 -12.20 -2.72
C GLY A 20 -1.20 -10.81 -3.09
N ALA A 21 -1.66 -9.83 -2.32
CA ALA A 21 -1.22 -8.46 -2.44
C ALA A 21 -1.09 -7.80 -1.06
N GLU A 22 -0.18 -6.84 -0.95
CA GLU A 22 0.11 -6.11 0.27
C GLU A 22 0.34 -4.63 -0.04
N ILE A 23 -0.28 -3.74 0.73
CA ILE A 23 0.02 -2.30 0.73
C ILE A 23 0.98 -2.02 1.89
N ARG A 24 2.14 -1.41 1.62
CA ARG A 24 3.13 -1.08 2.66
C ARG A 24 3.64 0.35 2.56
N ALA A 25 4.11 0.89 3.69
CA ALA A 25 4.98 2.06 3.69
C ALA A 25 6.29 1.76 2.93
N ALA A 26 6.71 2.68 2.06
CA ALA A 26 8.02 2.63 1.45
C ALA A 26 9.11 2.99 2.47
N GLU A 27 10.25 2.31 2.41
CA GLU A 27 11.36 2.49 3.36
C GLU A 27 12.00 3.88 3.27
N ASP A 28 11.98 4.49 2.08
CA ASP A 28 12.47 5.84 1.80
C ASP A 28 11.49 6.95 2.23
N GLY A 29 10.28 6.59 2.69
CA GLY A 29 9.25 7.54 3.10
C GLY A 29 8.53 8.24 1.94
N GLU A 30 8.75 7.85 0.68
CA GLU A 30 8.16 8.47 -0.51
C GLU A 30 6.63 8.26 -0.61
N GLY A 31 6.10 7.25 0.10
CA GLY A 31 4.66 7.01 0.21
C GLY A 31 4.33 5.56 0.54
N LEU A 32 3.18 5.11 0.04
CA LEU A 32 2.81 3.70 0.04
C LEU A 32 3.22 3.03 -1.26
N VAL A 33 3.54 1.74 -1.21
CA VAL A 33 3.74 0.88 -2.37
C VAL A 33 2.78 -0.29 -2.32
N VAL A 34 2.46 -0.82 -3.49
CA VAL A 34 1.70 -2.07 -3.64
C VAL A 34 2.69 -3.17 -4.01
N ILE A 35 2.69 -4.26 -3.27
CA ILE A 35 3.47 -5.47 -3.52
C ILE A 35 2.49 -6.58 -3.90
N VAL A 36 2.78 -7.30 -4.97
CA VAL A 36 2.02 -8.48 -5.39
C VAL A 36 2.89 -9.72 -5.27
N ASP A 37 2.28 -10.80 -4.82
CA ASP A 37 2.86 -12.13 -4.75
C ASP A 37 2.38 -12.94 -5.96
N LEU A 38 3.33 -13.38 -6.79
CA LEU A 38 3.12 -14.19 -7.99
C LEU A 38 3.56 -15.64 -7.79
N GLY A 39 3.74 -16.08 -6.53
CA GLY A 39 4.26 -17.40 -6.17
C GLY A 39 5.74 -17.37 -5.88
N GLU A 40 6.57 -17.59 -6.90
CA GLU A 40 8.04 -17.63 -6.72
C GLU A 40 8.64 -16.22 -6.55
N ASP A 41 7.91 -15.18 -6.97
CA ASP A 41 8.35 -13.80 -6.95
C ASP A 41 7.36 -12.87 -6.25
N ARG A 42 7.90 -11.96 -5.43
CA ARG A 42 7.17 -10.77 -4.95
C ARG A 42 7.66 -9.53 -5.69
N ARG A 43 6.73 -8.79 -6.30
CA ARG A 43 7.05 -7.62 -7.13
C ARG A 43 6.32 -6.37 -6.66
N VAL A 44 6.98 -5.23 -6.74
CA VAL A 44 6.35 -3.92 -6.47
C VAL A 44 5.66 -3.42 -7.73
N VAL A 45 4.48 -2.83 -7.60
CA VAL A 45 3.82 -2.20 -8.75
C VAL A 45 4.62 -0.98 -9.21
N GLY A 46 4.97 -0.98 -10.48
CA GLY A 46 5.72 0.08 -11.14
C GLY A 46 4.88 1.08 -11.89
N LEU A 47 5.54 2.13 -12.36
CA LEU A 47 5.05 3.04 -13.38
C LEU A 47 5.19 2.38 -14.77
N ALA A 48 4.31 2.76 -15.70
CA ALA A 48 4.38 2.26 -17.08
C ALA A 48 5.72 2.60 -17.75
N ARG A 49 6.14 1.78 -18.73
CA ARG A 49 7.39 1.95 -19.50
C ARG A 49 8.64 1.92 -18.61
N ASN A 50 8.65 1.02 -17.63
CA ASN A 50 9.73 0.79 -16.68
C ASN A 50 10.29 2.07 -16.01
N ARG A 51 9.40 3.03 -15.71
CA ARG A 51 9.78 4.32 -15.09
C ARG A 51 10.04 4.22 -13.57
N GLY A 52 10.23 3.01 -13.05
CA GLY A 52 10.47 2.74 -11.63
C GLY A 52 9.19 2.44 -10.85
N VAL A 53 9.25 2.62 -9.54
CA VAL A 53 8.21 2.26 -8.57
C VAL A 53 7.06 3.26 -8.61
N ARG A 54 5.82 2.76 -8.46
CA ARG A 54 4.66 3.63 -8.26
C ARG A 54 4.41 3.83 -6.76
N TYR A 55 4.60 5.06 -6.30
CA TYR A 55 4.27 5.49 -4.94
C TYR A 55 2.85 6.06 -4.88
N PHE A 56 2.13 5.73 -3.82
CA PHE A 56 0.77 6.18 -3.54
C PHE A 56 0.77 7.13 -2.35
N GLN A 57 0.07 8.26 -2.51
CA GLN A 57 -0.06 9.30 -1.48
C GLN A 57 -1.34 9.14 -0.64
N SER A 58 -2.14 8.11 -0.92
CA SER A 58 -3.31 7.72 -0.14
C SER A 58 -3.44 6.20 -0.14
N PHE A 59 -4.00 5.67 0.95
CA PHE A 59 -4.36 4.26 1.04
C PHE A 59 -5.43 3.89 0.00
N ASP A 60 -6.46 4.73 -0.13
CA ASP A 60 -7.56 4.51 -1.08
C ASP A 60 -7.06 4.46 -2.53
N GLY A 61 -6.04 5.25 -2.89
CA GLY A 61 -5.45 5.19 -4.23
C GLY A 61 -4.70 3.88 -4.49
N ALA A 62 -4.03 3.33 -3.47
CA ALA A 62 -3.36 2.03 -3.55
C ALA A 62 -4.38 0.88 -3.61
N ALA A 63 -5.43 0.95 -2.79
CA ALA A 63 -6.52 -0.02 -2.78
C ALA A 63 -7.34 0.01 -4.08
N ALA A 64 -7.66 1.19 -4.61
CA ALA A 64 -8.39 1.34 -5.87
C ALA A 64 -7.65 0.65 -7.03
N LEU A 65 -6.31 0.78 -7.09
CA LEU A 65 -5.51 0.05 -8.07
C LEU A 65 -5.76 -1.47 -7.98
N LEU A 66 -5.72 -2.05 -6.78
CA LEU A 66 -5.92 -3.49 -6.59
C LEU A 66 -7.34 -3.91 -6.99
N LEU A 67 -8.35 -3.14 -6.58
CA LEU A 67 -9.75 -3.40 -6.89
C LEU A 67 -10.04 -3.32 -8.40
N GLU A 68 -9.48 -2.32 -9.10
CA GLU A 68 -9.57 -2.18 -10.56
C GLU A 68 -8.90 -3.35 -11.31
N ARG A 69 -8.06 -4.15 -10.64
CA ARG A 69 -7.42 -5.35 -11.18
C ARG A 69 -8.09 -6.64 -10.69
N GLY A 70 -9.25 -6.55 -10.05
CA GLY A 70 -9.98 -7.70 -9.52
C GLY A 70 -9.39 -8.29 -8.23
N ILE A 71 -8.39 -7.64 -7.63
CA ILE A 71 -7.73 -8.11 -6.40
C ILE A 71 -8.46 -7.50 -5.20
N SER A 72 -9.44 -8.22 -4.68
CA SER A 72 -10.30 -7.75 -3.57
C SER A 72 -9.79 -8.11 -2.17
N LYS A 73 -8.85 -9.05 -2.06
CA LYS A 73 -8.25 -9.47 -0.78
C LYS A 73 -6.76 -9.12 -0.76
N PHE A 74 -6.37 -8.26 0.17
CA PHE A 74 -4.99 -7.83 0.36
C PHE A 74 -4.71 -7.49 1.82
N ALA A 75 -3.44 -7.60 2.22
CA ALA A 75 -2.97 -7.13 3.51
C ALA A 75 -2.56 -5.65 3.43
N ALA A 76 -2.55 -4.97 4.57
CA ALA A 76 -2.10 -3.59 4.67
C ALA A 76 -1.24 -3.41 5.92
N ASN A 77 -0.02 -2.91 5.74
CA ASN A 77 0.87 -2.51 6.82
C ASN A 77 1.41 -1.10 6.53
N THR A 78 0.69 -0.10 7.03
CA THR A 78 1.00 1.32 6.83
C THR A 78 1.78 1.93 8.00
N VAL A 79 2.32 1.10 8.90
CA VAL A 79 3.14 1.58 10.03
C VAL A 79 4.31 2.41 9.50
N GLY A 80 4.52 3.59 10.09
CA GLY A 80 5.59 4.52 9.69
C GLY A 80 5.23 5.44 8.51
N TRP A 81 4.11 5.21 7.81
CA TRP A 81 3.65 6.13 6.78
C TRP A 81 2.76 7.24 7.36
N THR A 82 3.01 8.48 6.93
CA THR A 82 2.19 9.65 7.27
C THR A 82 1.53 10.17 5.99
N PRO A 83 0.18 10.17 5.89
CA PRO A 83 -0.51 10.74 4.74
C PRO A 83 -0.15 12.21 4.53
N ARG A 84 0.05 12.66 3.29
CA ARG A 84 0.27 14.09 2.98
C ARG A 84 -0.90 14.98 3.41
N THR A 85 -2.10 14.42 3.43
CA THR A 85 -3.32 15.10 3.87
C THR A 85 -3.46 15.16 5.39
N GLN A 86 -2.60 14.47 6.15
CA GLN A 86 -2.65 14.51 7.60
C GLN A 86 -2.41 15.95 8.08
N PRO A 87 -3.37 16.54 8.81
CA PRO A 87 -3.21 17.90 9.32
C PRO A 87 -1.98 17.99 10.24
N LYS A 88 -1.22 19.08 10.14
CA LYS A 88 0.01 19.28 10.94
C LYS A 88 -0.24 19.16 12.45
N TRP A 89 -1.42 19.53 12.94
CA TRP A 89 -1.80 19.42 14.35
C TRP A 89 -1.94 17.97 14.86
N MET A 90 -2.07 17.01 13.95
CA MET A 90 -2.25 15.60 14.28
C MET A 90 -0.92 14.86 14.45
N LYS A 91 0.22 15.49 14.14
CA LYS A 91 1.57 14.90 14.23
C LYS A 91 2.01 14.55 15.66
N HIS A 92 1.40 15.15 16.67
CA HIS A 92 1.78 14.97 18.09
C HIS A 92 0.86 14.00 18.87
N ARG A 93 -0.21 13.48 18.27
CA ARG A 93 -1.18 12.62 18.99
C ARG A 93 -0.75 11.14 19.08
N GLY A 94 0.25 10.72 18.32
CA GLY A 94 0.62 9.29 18.18
C GLY A 94 1.47 8.69 19.30
N HIS A 95 1.93 9.47 20.29
CA HIS A 95 2.74 8.93 21.40
C HIS A 95 1.95 8.65 22.69
N ASN A 96 0.68 9.07 22.79
CA ASN A 96 -0.15 8.88 24.00
C ASN A 96 -1.44 8.11 23.69
N CYS A 97 -1.34 6.88 23.17
CA CYS A 97 -2.51 5.99 23.08
C CYS A 97 -2.97 5.48 24.46
N GLU A 98 -2.21 5.73 25.54
CA GLU A 98 -2.63 5.40 26.91
C GLU A 98 -3.80 6.28 27.40
N GLY A 99 -3.98 7.48 26.85
CA GLY A 99 -5.02 8.42 27.31
C GLY A 99 -6.44 8.15 26.77
N LEU A 100 -6.58 7.44 25.65
CA LEU A 100 -7.89 7.20 25.02
C LEU A 100 -8.62 5.95 25.57
N ILE A 101 -7.89 4.99 26.14
CA ILE A 101 -8.50 3.82 26.79
C ILE A 101 -9.16 4.21 28.13
N ALA A 102 -8.63 5.21 28.82
CA ALA A 102 -9.19 5.67 30.10
C ALA A 102 -10.54 6.42 29.99
N ALA A 103 -10.89 6.94 28.81
CA ALA A 103 -12.12 7.72 28.61
C ALA A 103 -13.32 6.89 28.11
N ALA A 104 -13.12 5.61 27.77
CA ALA A 104 -14.17 4.70 27.30
C ALA A 104 -14.67 3.71 28.37
N SER A 105 -14.21 3.86 29.62
CA SER A 105 -14.71 3.10 30.77
C SER A 105 -15.37 4.04 31.78
N ILE A 106 -16.55 4.54 31.43
CA ILE A 106 -17.57 5.02 32.39
C ILE A 106 -18.92 4.56 31.87
#